data_AF-A0A8S3E131-F1
#
_entry.id   AF-A0A8S3E131-F1
#
_cell.length_a   1.000
_cell.length_b   1.000
_cell.length_c   1.000
_cell.angle_alpha   90.00
_cell.angle_beta   90.00
_cell.angle_gamma   90.00
#
_symmetry.space_group_name_H-M   'P 1'
#
loop_
_entity.id
_entity.type
_entity.pdbx_description
1 polymer ?
#
loop_
_entity_poly.entity_id
_entity_poly.type
_entity_poly.pdbx_seq_one_letter_code
_entity_poly.pdbx_strand_id
1 'polypeptide(L)'
;REEIESASDSNAIFNSTQIYDEHLLLRASKRNNRGHVILAKICLVLAWTLLFIVAYHAPLITTENEDYDPFAILGVDKEVSISEIKRGCRELSKINHSDGGGGDPEEFKKIAEACRTLTNAESKENWKKYGNPGGKRMCSLGCAIRK
;
A
#
# COMPACT_ATOMS: atom_id res chain seq x y z
N ARG A 1 -73.02 38.35 19.15
CA ARG A 1 -72.20 39.12 18.17
C ARG A 1 -70.79 39.30 18.71
N GLU A 2 -70.64 39.65 19.99
CA GLU A 2 -69.34 39.79 20.67
C GLU A 2 -68.52 38.49 20.75
N GLU A 3 -69.15 37.31 20.89
CA GLU A 3 -68.44 36.02 20.90
C GLU A 3 -67.82 35.62 19.55
N ILE A 4 -68.40 36.08 18.43
CA ILE A 4 -67.88 35.77 17.08
C ILE A 4 -66.64 36.64 16.79
N GLU A 5 -66.60 37.85 17.35
CA GLU A 5 -65.49 38.79 17.20
C GLU A 5 -64.27 38.36 18.03
N SER A 6 -64.48 37.88 19.27
CA SER A 6 -63.38 37.37 20.11
C SER A 6 -62.75 36.07 19.57
N ALA A 7 -63.56 35.19 18.96
CA ALA A 7 -63.07 33.97 18.32
C ALA A 7 -62.28 34.28 17.03
N SER A 8 -62.69 35.31 16.27
CA SER A 8 -61.96 35.78 15.09
C SER A 8 -60.59 36.35 15.45
N ASP A 9 -60.53 37.17 16.50
CA ASP A 9 -59.28 37.79 16.95
C ASP A 9 -58.30 36.77 17.54
N SER A 10 -58.80 35.78 18.29
CA SER A 10 -57.98 34.68 18.82
C SER A 10 -57.34 33.85 17.70
N ASN A 11 -58.11 33.51 16.66
CA ASN A 11 -57.61 32.78 15.49
C ASN A 11 -56.62 33.61 14.67
N ALA A 12 -56.83 34.93 14.56
CA ALA A 12 -55.92 35.83 13.90
C ALA A 12 -54.57 35.91 14.63
N ILE A 13 -54.58 35.97 15.97
CA ILE A 13 -53.37 36.00 16.79
C ILE A 13 -52.64 34.65 16.74
N PHE A 14 -53.35 33.52 16.77
CA PHE A 14 -52.76 32.18 16.71
C PHE A 14 -52.09 31.88 15.35
N ASN A 15 -52.74 32.27 14.24
CA ASN A 15 -52.14 32.11 12.90
C ASN A 15 -50.93 33.05 12.72
N SER A 16 -51.00 34.25 13.28
CA SER A 16 -49.91 35.22 13.25
C SER A 16 -48.67 34.68 13.97
N THR A 17 -48.83 34.13 15.18
CA THR A 17 -47.70 33.55 15.94
C THR A 17 -47.12 32.30 15.28
N GLN A 18 -47.95 31.40 14.74
CA GLN A 18 -47.49 30.24 13.97
C GLN A 18 -46.68 30.64 12.72
N ILE A 19 -47.10 31.69 12.02
CA ILE A 19 -46.40 32.18 10.82
C ILE A 19 -45.02 32.77 11.17
N TYR A 20 -44.87 33.45 12.32
CA TYR A 20 -43.57 33.97 12.74
C TYR A 20 -42.61 32.87 13.20
N ASP A 21 -43.09 31.86 13.92
CA ASP A 21 -42.27 30.74 14.39
C ASP A 21 -41.73 29.90 13.22
N GLU A 22 -42.55 29.61 12.22
CA GLU A 22 -42.12 28.83 11.05
C GLU A 22 -41.04 29.57 10.23
N HIS A 23 -41.21 30.89 10.07
CA HIS A 23 -40.28 31.71 9.32
C HIS A 23 -38.96 32.00 10.07
N LEU A 24 -38.96 31.93 11.41
CA LEU A 24 -37.75 32.04 12.23
C LEU A 24 -36.86 30.79 12.11
N LEU A 25 -37.46 29.60 12.07
CA LEU A 25 -36.75 28.32 11.97
C LEU A 25 -36.09 28.13 10.60
N LEU A 26 -36.69 28.63 9.53
CA LEU A 26 -36.10 28.58 8.18
C LEU A 26 -34.87 29.49 8.01
N ARG A 27 -34.76 30.56 8.80
CA ARG A 27 -33.58 31.44 8.80
C ARG A 27 -32.39 30.87 9.59
N ALA A 28 -32.64 30.03 10.60
CA ALA A 28 -31.60 29.45 11.43
C ALA A 28 -30.79 28.32 10.74
N SER A 29 -31.33 27.71 9.67
CA SER A 29 -30.77 26.49 9.05
C SER A 29 -30.05 26.72 7.71
N LYS A 30 -29.68 27.96 7.36
CA LYS A 30 -28.85 28.18 6.15
C LYS A 30 -27.36 28.05 6.48
N ARG A 31 -26.94 26.83 6.85
CA ARG A 31 -25.52 26.52 7.06
C ARG A 31 -24.76 26.61 5.74
N ASN A 32 -23.80 27.54 5.69
CA ASN A 32 -23.02 27.87 4.51
C ASN A 32 -22.08 26.70 4.11
N ASN A 33 -22.55 25.92 3.16
CA ASN A 33 -21.85 24.78 2.58
C ASN A 33 -20.66 25.16 1.67
N ARG A 34 -20.45 26.45 1.37
CA ARG A 34 -19.41 26.91 0.45
C ARG A 34 -18.00 26.61 0.98
N GLY A 35 -17.81 26.67 2.29
CA GLY A 35 -16.52 26.37 2.93
C GLY A 35 -16.10 24.90 2.74
N HIS A 36 -17.02 23.95 2.95
CA HIS A 36 -16.72 22.54 2.75
C HIS A 36 -16.48 22.21 1.27
N VAL A 37 -17.15 22.89 0.33
CA VAL A 37 -16.93 22.69 -1.11
C VAL A 37 -15.55 23.22 -1.53
N ILE A 38 -15.13 24.37 -0.99
CA ILE A 38 -13.80 24.92 -1.25
C ILE A 38 -12.71 24.03 -0.63
N LEU A 39 -12.89 23.59 0.62
CA LEU A 39 -11.98 22.65 1.27
C LEU A 39 -11.88 21.33 0.50
N ALA A 40 -13.01 20.76 0.08
CA ALA A 40 -13.03 19.55 -0.73
C ALA A 40 -12.28 19.71 -2.06
N LYS A 41 -12.38 20.88 -2.72
CA LYS A 41 -11.62 21.18 -3.94
C LYS A 41 -10.12 21.29 -3.66
N ILE A 42 -9.72 21.93 -2.57
CA ILE A 42 -8.30 22.02 -2.17
C ILE A 42 -7.75 20.62 -1.89
N CYS A 43 -8.48 19.79 -1.12
CA CYS A 43 -8.08 18.40 -0.86
C CYS A 43 -7.99 17.60 -2.17
N LEU A 44 -8.89 17.82 -3.13
CA LEU A 44 -8.84 17.16 -4.43
C LEU A 44 -7.60 17.58 -5.22
N VAL A 45 -7.29 18.88 -5.30
CA VAL A 45 -6.07 19.37 -5.96
C VAL A 45 -4.82 18.82 -5.27
N LEU A 46 -4.76 18.82 -3.94
CA LEU A 46 -3.64 18.26 -3.18
C LEU A 46 -3.48 16.75 -3.40
N ALA A 47 -4.57 16.01 -3.49
CA ALA A 47 -4.52 14.57 -3.79
C ALA A 47 -4.00 14.31 -5.20
N TRP A 48 -4.41 15.12 -6.18
CA TRP A 48 -3.93 15.03 -7.57
C TRP A 48 -2.46 15.43 -7.71
N THR A 49 -2.02 16.49 -7.03
CA THR A 49 -0.60 16.88 -7.04
C THR A 49 0.26 15.84 -6.36
N LEU A 50 -0.18 15.25 -5.24
CA LEU A 50 0.53 14.15 -4.57
C LEU A 50 0.62 12.91 -5.48
N LEU A 51 -0.46 12.57 -6.19
CA LEU A 51 -0.47 11.48 -7.17
C LEU A 51 0.53 11.73 -8.31
N PHE A 52 0.57 12.96 -8.82
CA PHE A 52 1.51 13.37 -9.85
C PHE A 52 2.95 13.25 -9.32
N ILE A 53 3.24 13.80 -8.14
CA ILE A 53 4.54 13.70 -7.45
C ILE A 53 4.96 12.24 -7.32
N VAL A 54 4.08 11.34 -6.83
CA VAL A 54 4.37 9.91 -6.74
C VAL A 54 4.66 9.30 -8.11
N ALA A 55 3.94 9.69 -9.17
CA ALA A 55 4.22 9.23 -10.53
C ALA A 55 5.56 9.74 -11.09
N TYR A 56 6.01 10.95 -10.72
CA TYR A 56 7.34 11.46 -11.06
C TYR A 56 8.46 10.84 -10.23
N HIS A 57 8.17 10.46 -8.98
CA HIS A 57 9.11 9.73 -8.13
C HIS A 57 9.10 8.21 -8.39
N ALA A 58 8.07 7.66 -9.05
CA ALA A 58 7.99 6.25 -9.43
C ALA A 58 9.21 5.73 -10.22
N PRO A 59 9.78 6.46 -11.21
CA PRO A 59 11.01 6.02 -11.87
C PRO A 59 12.25 6.06 -10.97
N LEU A 60 12.19 6.69 -9.79
CA LEU A 60 13.28 6.69 -8.79
C LEU A 60 13.08 5.62 -7.71
N ILE A 61 11.84 5.13 -7.53
CA ILE A 61 11.49 3.99 -6.68
C ILE A 61 11.27 2.76 -7.56
N THR A 62 12.12 2.57 -8.57
CA THR A 62 12.50 1.21 -8.91
C THR A 62 13.27 0.69 -7.70
N THR A 63 12.53 0.21 -6.68
CA THR A 63 12.96 -1.01 -6.02
C THR A 63 13.28 -1.92 -7.18
N GLU A 64 14.57 -2.16 -7.38
CA GLU A 64 15.04 -3.07 -8.39
C GLU A 64 14.12 -4.29 -8.30
N ASN A 65 13.36 -4.52 -9.37
CA ASN A 65 13.04 -5.88 -9.71
C ASN A 65 14.40 -6.45 -10.08
N GLU A 66 15.24 -6.72 -9.06
CA GLU A 66 16.53 -7.34 -9.24
C GLU A 66 16.17 -8.62 -9.96
N ASP A 67 16.58 -8.69 -11.23
CA ASP A 67 16.85 -9.96 -11.85
C ASP A 67 17.75 -10.69 -10.85
N TYR A 68 17.15 -11.56 -10.05
CA TYR A 68 17.82 -12.23 -8.94
C TYR A 68 19.04 -12.91 -9.52
N ASP A 69 20.22 -12.34 -9.30
CA ASP A 69 21.49 -12.83 -9.83
C ASP A 69 22.30 -13.42 -8.68
N PRO A 70 22.30 -14.76 -8.52
CA PRO A 70 23.05 -15.43 -7.48
C PRO A 70 24.54 -15.10 -7.51
N PHE A 71 25.10 -14.78 -8.68
CA PHE A 71 26.52 -14.45 -8.82
C PHE A 71 26.82 -13.05 -8.28
N ALA A 72 25.93 -12.09 -8.54
CA ALA A 72 26.05 -10.73 -8.01
C ALA A 72 25.95 -10.71 -6.48
N ILE A 73 25.03 -11.51 -5.91
CA ILE A 73 24.86 -11.64 -4.44
C ILE A 73 26.12 -12.21 -3.76
N LEU A 74 26.83 -13.14 -4.42
CA LEU A 74 28.10 -13.67 -3.91
C LEU A 74 29.32 -12.82 -4.27
N GLY A 75 29.19 -11.81 -5.14
CA GLY A 75 30.31 -11.01 -5.65
C GLY A 75 31.32 -11.83 -6.47
N VAL A 76 30.87 -12.91 -7.12
CA VAL A 76 31.72 -13.80 -7.93
C VAL A 76 31.33 -13.71 -9.40
N ASP A 77 32.28 -13.97 -10.29
CA ASP A 77 32.02 -13.99 -11.73
C ASP A 77 31.06 -15.15 -12.12
N LYS A 78 30.41 -15.05 -13.28
CA LYS A 78 29.45 -16.05 -13.79
C LYS A 78 30.15 -17.33 -14.27
N GLU A 79 31.44 -17.23 -14.62
CA GLU A 79 32.23 -18.36 -15.17
C GLU A 79 33.04 -19.13 -14.12
N VAL A 80 32.81 -18.87 -12.83
CA VAL A 80 33.60 -19.42 -11.73
C VAL A 80 33.24 -20.88 -11.42
N SER A 81 34.23 -21.67 -11.00
CA SER A 81 34.06 -23.06 -10.60
C SER A 81 33.17 -23.24 -9.35
N ILE A 82 32.49 -24.38 -9.23
CA ILE A 82 31.62 -24.71 -8.07
C ILE A 82 32.41 -24.69 -6.75
N SER A 83 33.69 -25.06 -6.78
CA SER A 83 34.57 -25.03 -5.61
C SER A 83 34.78 -23.61 -5.07
N GLU A 84 34.89 -22.62 -5.94
CA GLU A 84 35.06 -21.23 -5.53
C GLU A 84 33.76 -20.59 -5.09
N ILE A 85 32.63 -20.93 -5.72
CA ILE A 85 31.29 -20.54 -5.24
C ILE A 85 31.08 -21.04 -3.81
N LYS A 86 31.45 -22.29 -3.53
CA LYS A 86 31.37 -22.88 -2.19
C LYS A 86 32.31 -22.20 -1.19
N ARG A 87 33.48 -21.72 -1.65
CA ARG A 87 34.43 -20.95 -0.83
C ARG A 87 33.84 -19.59 -0.47
N GLY A 88 33.37 -18.81 -1.46
CA GLY A 88 32.75 -17.50 -1.23
C GLY A 88 31.53 -17.58 -0.32
N CYS A 89 30.70 -18.60 -0.48
CA CYS A 89 29.57 -18.85 0.40
C CYS A 89 29.98 -19.00 1.88
N ARG A 90 31.06 -19.76 2.14
CA ARG A 90 31.57 -20.01 3.50
C ARG A 90 32.17 -18.75 4.13
N GLU A 91 32.79 -17.91 3.32
CA GLU A 91 33.39 -16.66 3.77
C GLU A 91 32.31 -15.62 4.11
N LEU A 92 31.38 -15.38 3.19
CA LEU A 92 30.25 -14.47 3.39
C LEU A 92 29.33 -14.90 4.54
N SER A 93 29.08 -16.21 4.70
CA SER A 93 28.29 -16.72 5.82
C SER A 93 28.93 -16.47 7.19
N LYS A 94 30.27 -16.42 7.27
CA LYS A 94 30.97 -16.10 8.52
C LYS A 94 30.89 -14.63 8.85
N ILE A 95 31.02 -13.78 7.83
CA ILE A 95 30.97 -12.32 7.98
C ILE A 95 29.56 -11.90 8.41
N ASN A 96 28.53 -12.45 7.77
CA ASN A 96 27.14 -12.04 8.02
C ASN A 96 26.40 -12.90 9.08
N HIS A 97 27.13 -13.60 9.95
CA HIS A 97 26.52 -14.41 11.00
C HIS A 97 26.05 -13.52 12.17
N SER A 98 24.80 -13.70 12.62
CA SER A 98 24.19 -12.87 13.68
C SER A 98 24.91 -12.92 15.03
N ASP A 99 25.64 -14.00 15.29
CA ASP A 99 26.42 -14.21 16.53
C ASP A 99 27.75 -13.44 16.57
N GLY A 100 28.27 -13.02 15.40
CA GLY A 100 29.61 -12.42 15.27
C GLY A 100 29.65 -10.89 15.26
N GLY A 101 28.50 -10.22 15.17
CA GLY A 101 28.39 -8.76 15.13
C GLY A 101 27.54 -8.26 13.97
N GLY A 102 26.26 -7.99 14.26
CA GLY A 102 25.44 -7.03 13.50
C GLY A 102 25.13 -7.34 12.03
N GLY A 103 25.28 -8.58 11.57
CA GLY A 103 24.92 -8.97 10.20
C GLY A 103 23.41 -8.85 9.94
N ASP A 104 23.04 -8.30 8.79
CA ASP A 104 21.65 -8.12 8.40
C ASP A 104 21.01 -9.50 8.09
N PRO A 105 19.89 -9.86 8.74
CA PRO A 105 19.24 -11.17 8.53
C PRO A 105 18.70 -11.35 7.10
N GLU A 106 18.44 -10.28 6.37
CA GLU A 106 18.01 -10.34 4.98
C GLU A 106 19.17 -10.67 4.05
N GLU A 107 20.33 -10.06 4.24
CA GLU A 107 21.54 -10.39 3.47
C GLU A 107 21.95 -11.85 3.64
N PHE A 108 21.83 -12.38 4.87
CA PHE A 108 22.14 -13.80 5.14
C PHE A 108 21.21 -14.73 4.37
N LYS A 109 19.91 -14.40 4.33
CA LYS A 109 18.93 -15.17 3.55
C LYS A 109 19.26 -15.13 2.06
N LYS A 110 19.59 -13.95 1.51
CA LYS A 110 19.99 -13.80 0.09
C LYS A 110 21.23 -14.64 -0.23
N ILE A 111 22.27 -14.57 0.60
CA ILE A 111 23.49 -15.39 0.45
C ILE A 111 23.16 -16.89 0.49
N ALA A 112 22.38 -17.33 1.48
CA ALA A 112 22.01 -18.73 1.62
C ALA A 112 21.19 -19.24 0.43
N GLU A 113 20.26 -18.43 -0.09
CA GLU A 113 19.46 -18.75 -1.27
C GLU A 113 20.32 -18.82 -2.53
N ALA A 114 21.25 -17.88 -2.72
CA ALA A 114 22.17 -17.84 -3.85
C ALA A 114 23.10 -19.07 -3.85
N CYS A 115 23.66 -19.44 -2.69
CA CYS A 115 24.48 -20.65 -2.56
C CYS A 115 23.69 -21.91 -2.91
N ARG A 116 22.43 -22.03 -2.45
CA ARG A 116 21.56 -23.17 -2.79
C ARG A 116 21.28 -23.23 -4.29
N THR A 117 21.04 -22.07 -4.91
CA THR A 117 20.78 -21.92 -6.35
C THR A 117 21.96 -22.44 -7.18
N LEU A 118 23.18 -22.04 -6.82
CA LEU A 118 24.38 -22.35 -7.61
C LEU A 118 24.96 -23.75 -7.32
N THR A 119 24.73 -24.30 -6.13
CA THR A 119 25.26 -25.61 -5.72
C THR A 119 24.45 -26.77 -6.29
N ASN A 120 23.13 -26.64 -6.40
CA ASN A 120 22.27 -27.69 -6.94
C ASN A 120 22.02 -27.48 -8.45
N ALA A 121 22.29 -28.51 -9.26
CA ALA A 121 22.06 -28.47 -10.70
C ALA A 121 20.59 -28.19 -11.06
N GLU A 122 19.64 -28.76 -10.31
CA GLU A 122 18.20 -28.55 -10.53
C GLU A 122 17.79 -27.09 -10.26
N SER A 123 18.24 -26.53 -9.14
CA SER A 123 17.96 -25.13 -8.79
C SER A 123 18.63 -24.15 -9.76
N LYS A 124 19.81 -24.48 -10.28
CA LYS A 124 20.50 -23.71 -11.32
C LYS A 124 19.72 -23.71 -12.64
N GLU A 125 19.15 -24.85 -13.03
CA GLU A 125 18.29 -24.93 -14.22
C GLU A 125 16.97 -24.15 -14.02
N ASN A 126 16.34 -24.30 -12.86
CA ASN A 126 15.13 -23.56 -12.50
C ASN A 126 15.35 -22.05 -12.53
N TRP A 127 16.49 -21.59 -12.01
CA TRP A 127 16.87 -20.19 -12.10
C TRP A 127 17.04 -19.71 -13.55
N LYS A 128 17.75 -20.48 -14.39
CA LYS A 128 17.90 -20.16 -15.82
C LYS A 128 16.55 -20.09 -16.56
N LYS A 129 15.57 -20.88 -16.13
CA LYS A 129 14.27 -21.03 -16.81
C LYS A 129 13.19 -20.09 -16.30
N TYR A 130 13.20 -19.78 -15.00
CA TYR A 130 12.14 -19.05 -14.30
C TYR A 130 12.61 -17.81 -13.56
N GLY A 131 13.90 -17.49 -13.59
CA GLY A 131 14.49 -16.38 -12.84
C GLY A 131 14.49 -16.58 -11.33
N ASN A 132 14.14 -17.77 -10.83
CA ASN A 132 14.09 -18.06 -9.40
C ASN A 132 14.56 -19.50 -9.09
N PRO A 133 15.12 -19.75 -7.90
CA PRO A 133 15.64 -21.07 -7.54
C PRO A 133 14.55 -22.06 -7.11
N GLY A 134 13.36 -21.57 -6.73
CA GLY A 134 12.22 -22.37 -6.33
C GLY A 134 11.44 -23.03 -7.48
N GLY A 135 11.79 -22.72 -8.73
CA GLY A 135 11.11 -23.23 -9.92
C GLY A 135 9.71 -22.65 -10.13
N LYS A 136 8.88 -23.37 -10.89
CA LYS A 136 7.46 -23.01 -11.06
C LYS A 136 6.79 -23.03 -9.69
N ARG A 137 6.41 -21.86 -9.19
CA ARG A 137 5.49 -21.73 -8.06
C ARG A 137 4.19 -22.42 -8.47
N MET A 138 3.95 -23.64 -7.97
CA MET A 138 2.63 -24.25 -8.08
C MET A 138 1.70 -23.38 -7.23
N CYS A 139 0.80 -22.65 -7.89
CA CYS A 139 -0.16 -21.81 -7.22
C CYS A 139 -1.06 -22.73 -6.39
N SER A 140 -0.81 -22.82 -5.08
CA SER A 140 -1.71 -23.46 -4.12
C SER A 140 -2.90 -22.53 -3.88
N LEU A 141 -3.67 -22.27 -4.92
CA LEU A 141 -4.99 -21.70 -4.78
C LEU A 141 -5.85 -22.84 -4.25
N GLY A 142 -6.29 -22.69 -3.00
CA GLY A 142 -7.14 -23.65 -2.31
C GLY A 142 -8.41 -23.95 -3.12
N CYS A 143 -8.35 -25.01 -3.92
CA CYS A 143 -9.54 -25.63 -4.45
C CYS A 143 -10.22 -26.36 -3.28
N ALA A 144 -10.96 -25.59 -2.49
CA ALA A 144 -11.96 -26.12 -1.60
C ALA A 144 -13.05 -26.74 -2.48
N ILE A 145 -12.91 -28.02 -2.81
CA ILE A 145 -14.02 -28.81 -3.34
C ILE A 145 -14.98 -29.00 -2.17
N ARG A 146 -15.99 -28.12 -2.08
CA ARG A 146 -17.17 -28.34 -1.25
C ARG A 146 -17.84 -29.61 -1.78
N LYS A 147 -17.83 -30.68 -0.99
CA LYS A 147 -18.64 -31.87 -1.24
C LYS A 147 -20.12 -31.54 -1.20
#